data_AF-A0A3D9E1L6-F1
#
_entry.id   AF-A0A3D9E1L6-F1
#
_cell.length_a   1.000
_cell.length_b   1.000
_cell.length_c   1.000
_cell.angle_alpha   90.00
_cell.angle_beta   90.00
_cell.angle_gamma   90.00
#
_symmetry.space_group_name_H-M   'P 1'
#
loop_
_entity.id
_entity.type
_entity.pdbx_description
1 polymer ?
#
loop_
_entity_poly.entity_id
_entity_poly.type
_entity_poly.pdbx_seq_one_letter_code
_entity_poly.pdbx_strand_id
1 'polypeptide(L)'
;MISSLHGTAAHVADDSLVIVVGGVGFSVAVTAQLARTVHVGDDVHLHTNLIVREDALSLYGFEAREELTVFTQLISVTGVGPKSALGVLSSLTVPQIAQAVADDDDAPFRRVSGIGPKTAKLIVVQLAGKLQVAPAAAPAAASPHGQVPVQVTQALVGLGWTERTAAEAVASVAETASEADRASVQALLRLTLALLGPARKESVSG
;
A
#
# COMPACT_ATOMS: atom_id res chain seq x y z
N MET A 1 14.26 -1.14 0.72
CA MET A 1 15.56 -0.49 0.40
C MET A 1 15.39 0.52 -0.72
N ILE A 2 14.80 0.17 -1.87
CA ILE A 2 14.39 1.16 -2.89
C ILE A 2 12.85 1.20 -2.89
N SER A 3 12.26 2.22 -2.25
CA SER A 3 10.81 2.35 -2.04
C SER A 3 10.11 3.23 -3.08
N SER A 4 10.87 4.04 -3.80
CA SER A 4 10.39 4.82 -4.94
C SER A 4 11.56 5.19 -5.86
N LEU A 5 11.22 5.57 -7.09
CA LEU A 5 12.11 6.20 -8.05
C LEU A 5 11.44 7.45 -8.62
N HIS A 6 12.22 8.51 -8.80
CA HIS A 6 11.81 9.72 -9.50
C HIS A 6 12.91 10.06 -10.51
N GLY A 7 12.57 10.16 -11.78
CA GLY A 7 13.52 10.52 -12.83
C GLY A 7 12.94 10.39 -14.22
N THR A 8 13.80 10.43 -15.24
CA THR A 8 13.36 10.47 -16.64
C THR A 8 13.32 9.07 -17.26
N ALA A 9 12.25 8.76 -17.99
CA ALA A 9 12.17 7.53 -18.78
C ALA A 9 13.16 7.57 -19.94
N ALA A 10 14.17 6.69 -19.94
CA ALA A 10 15.17 6.57 -21.00
C ALA A 10 14.83 5.46 -22.00
N HIS A 11 14.07 4.45 -21.59
CA HIS A 11 13.60 3.37 -22.45
C HIS A 11 12.26 2.83 -21.95
N VAL A 12 11.40 2.44 -22.89
CA VAL A 12 10.07 1.88 -22.63
C VAL A 12 9.94 0.57 -23.42
N ALA A 13 9.66 -0.52 -22.71
CA ALA A 13 9.33 -1.83 -23.25
C ALA A 13 7.91 -2.24 -22.80
N ASP A 14 7.37 -3.35 -23.31
CA ASP A 14 5.96 -3.74 -23.09
C ASP A 14 5.60 -3.98 -21.62
N ASP A 15 6.57 -4.38 -20.79
CA ASP A 15 6.39 -4.75 -19.38
C ASP A 15 7.45 -4.12 -18.45
N SER A 16 8.24 -3.18 -18.97
CA SER A 16 9.34 -2.59 -18.22
C SER A 16 9.75 -1.20 -18.71
N LEU A 17 10.32 -0.43 -17.79
CA LEU A 17 10.86 0.91 -18.04
C LEU A 17 12.32 0.97 -17.59
N VAL A 18 13.13 1.78 -18.27
CA VAL A 18 14.43 2.22 -17.75
C VAL A 18 14.30 3.68 -17.30
N ILE A 19 14.42 3.93 -16.00
CA ILE A 19 14.31 5.26 -15.40
C ILE A 19 15.70 5.73 -15.00
N VAL A 20 16.12 6.89 -15.51
CA VAL A 20 17.42 7.49 -15.18
C VAL A 20 17.28 8.42 -13.99
N VAL A 21 17.98 8.09 -12.90
CA VAL A 21 18.04 8.88 -11.67
C VAL A 21 19.50 9.19 -11.39
N GLY A 22 19.88 10.48 -11.41
CA GLY A 22 21.25 10.91 -11.12
C GLY A 22 22.31 10.30 -12.05
N GLY A 23 21.95 9.99 -13.30
CA GLY A 23 22.84 9.35 -14.29
C GLY A 23 22.86 7.82 -14.25
N VAL A 24 22.12 7.18 -13.35
CA VAL A 24 22.00 5.71 -13.26
C VAL A 24 20.66 5.25 -13.82
N GLY A 25 20.67 4.33 -14.78
CA GLY A 25 19.46 3.72 -15.35
C GLY A 25 18.98 2.52 -14.54
N PHE A 26 17.80 2.62 -13.95
CA PHE A 26 17.15 1.53 -13.24
C PHE A 26 16.15 0.83 -14.16
N SER A 27 16.34 -0.48 -14.37
CA SER A 27 15.34 -1.32 -15.03
C SER A 27 14.25 -1.68 -14.03
N VAL A 28 13.00 -1.32 -14.35
CA VAL A 28 11.83 -1.49 -13.48
C VAL A 28 10.77 -2.26 -14.24
N ALA A 29 10.34 -3.41 -13.71
CA ALA A 29 9.19 -4.13 -14.23
C ALA A 29 7.90 -3.40 -13.81
N VAL A 30 7.01 -3.15 -14.75
CA VAL A 30 5.76 -2.41 -14.55
C VAL A 30 4.58 -3.13 -15.19
N THR A 31 3.36 -2.72 -14.88
CA THR A 31 2.20 -3.26 -15.59
C THR A 31 2.21 -2.83 -17.05
N ALA A 32 1.68 -3.66 -17.94
CA ALA A 32 1.57 -3.31 -19.35
C ALA A 32 0.69 -2.06 -19.59
N GLN A 33 -0.24 -1.78 -18.66
CA GLN A 33 -1.04 -0.55 -18.66
C GLN A 33 -0.14 0.69 -18.50
N LEU A 34 0.71 0.69 -17.48
CA LEU A 34 1.62 1.79 -17.18
C LEU A 34 2.70 1.96 -18.26
N ALA A 35 3.23 0.86 -18.80
CA ALA A 35 4.19 0.92 -19.90
C ALA A 35 3.61 1.63 -21.14
N ARG A 36 2.30 1.49 -21.41
CA ARG A 36 1.63 2.15 -22.55
C ARG A 36 1.36 3.64 -22.34
N THR A 37 1.37 4.14 -21.11
CA THR A 37 1.09 5.55 -20.82
C THR A 37 2.35 6.41 -20.78
N VAL A 38 3.53 5.79 -20.57
CA VAL A 38 4.83 6.47 -20.45
C VAL A 38 5.56 6.48 -21.79
N HIS A 39 6.20 7.60 -22.11
CA HIS A 39 7.04 7.79 -23.28
C HIS A 39 8.49 8.11 -22.88
N VAL A 40 9.44 7.86 -23.78
CA VAL A 40 10.84 8.24 -23.56
C VAL A 40 10.93 9.77 -23.43
N GLY A 41 11.60 10.22 -22.37
CA GLY A 41 11.74 11.64 -22.02
C GLY A 41 10.77 12.11 -20.94
N ASP A 42 9.75 11.31 -20.59
CA ASP A 42 8.78 11.68 -19.55
C ASP A 42 9.43 11.69 -18.16
N ASP A 43 8.99 12.62 -17.32
CA ASP A 43 9.27 12.60 -15.88
C ASP A 43 8.35 11.58 -15.21
N VAL A 44 8.93 10.58 -14.56
CA VAL A 44 8.24 9.42 -14.01
C VAL A 44 8.55 9.30 -12.53
N HIS A 45 7.50 9.15 -11.73
CA HIS A 45 7.59 8.81 -10.31
C HIS A 45 6.86 7.49 -10.04
N LEU A 46 7.58 6.49 -9.53
CA LEU A 46 7.02 5.18 -9.19
C LEU A 46 7.25 4.83 -7.73
N HIS A 47 6.27 4.20 -7.13
CA HIS A 47 6.43 3.42 -5.90
C HIS A 47 7.01 2.06 -6.25
N THR A 48 8.05 1.62 -5.53
CA THR A 48 8.80 0.42 -5.92
C THR A 48 8.88 -0.64 -4.82
N ASN A 49 8.92 -1.90 -5.25
CA ASN A 49 9.31 -3.05 -4.43
C ASN A 49 10.60 -3.65 -5.01
N LEU A 50 11.67 -3.68 -4.21
CA LEU A 50 12.92 -4.36 -4.55
C LEU A 50 12.90 -5.79 -4.00
N ILE A 51 12.98 -6.75 -4.90
CA ILE A 51 13.05 -8.17 -4.57
C ILE A 51 14.49 -8.64 -4.78
N VAL A 52 15.08 -9.16 -3.71
CA VAL A 52 16.44 -9.67 -3.68
C VAL A 52 16.39 -11.19 -3.65
N ARG A 53 17.02 -11.82 -4.63
CA ARG A 53 17.32 -13.25 -4.68
C ARG A 53 18.83 -13.42 -4.70
N GLU A 54 19.28 -14.66 -4.53
CA GLU A 54 20.71 -15.00 -4.51
C GLU A 54 21.43 -14.58 -5.81
N ASP A 55 20.75 -14.70 -6.94
CA ASP A 55 21.28 -14.49 -8.29
C ASP A 55 20.75 -13.23 -8.99
N ALA A 56 19.77 -12.53 -8.38
CA ALA A 56 19.08 -11.44 -9.06
C ALA A 56 18.52 -10.37 -8.10
N LEU A 57 18.62 -9.11 -8.55
CA LEU A 57 17.91 -7.96 -7.99
C LEU A 57 16.83 -7.56 -8.98
N SER A 58 15.57 -7.53 -8.56
CA SER A 58 14.43 -7.18 -9.42
C SER A 58 13.64 -6.04 -8.80
N LEU A 59 13.45 -4.96 -9.56
CA LEU A 59 12.64 -3.83 -9.14
C LEU A 59 11.27 -3.87 -9.84
N TYR A 60 10.21 -3.77 -9.05
CA TYR A 60 8.83 -3.69 -9.52
C TYR A 60 8.29 -2.31 -9.20
N GLY A 61 7.67 -1.64 -10.16
CA GLY A 61 7.20 -0.26 -10.05
C GLY A 61 5.70 -0.12 -10.27
N PHE A 62 5.09 0.79 -9.53
CA PHE A 62 3.66 1.08 -9.52
C PHE A 62 3.43 2.58 -9.48
N GLU A 63 2.40 3.05 -10.17
CA GLU A 63 2.03 4.47 -10.19
C GLU A 63 1.37 4.84 -8.86
N ALA A 64 0.47 3.97 -8.37
CA ALA A 64 -0.25 4.19 -7.14
C ALA A 64 0.31 3.38 -5.96
N ARG A 65 0.20 3.92 -4.74
CA ARG A 65 0.68 3.25 -3.52
C ARG A 65 -0.16 2.01 -3.17
N GLU A 66 -1.43 2.04 -3.54
CA GLU A 66 -2.39 0.96 -3.37
C GLU A 66 -1.97 -0.25 -4.21
N GLU A 67 -1.50 -0.05 -5.44
CA GLU A 67 -1.00 -1.12 -6.30
C GLU A 67 0.22 -1.82 -5.70
N LEU A 68 1.19 -1.04 -5.18
CA LEU A 68 2.35 -1.58 -4.45
C LEU A 68 1.91 -2.41 -3.22
N THR A 69 0.89 -1.93 -2.51
CA THR A 69 0.35 -2.61 -1.33
C THR A 69 -0.26 -3.96 -1.70
N VAL A 70 -1.13 -3.96 -2.72
CA VAL A 70 -1.75 -5.19 -3.25
C VAL A 70 -0.71 -6.14 -3.81
N PHE A 71 0.29 -5.65 -4.55
CA PHE A 71 1.40 -6.46 -5.05
C PHE A 71 2.12 -7.18 -3.90
N THR A 72 2.43 -6.45 -2.83
CA THR A 72 3.14 -6.98 -1.66
C THR A 72 2.29 -8.04 -0.94
N GLN A 73 0.98 -7.84 -0.87
CA GLN A 73 0.06 -8.82 -0.31
C GLN A 73 -0.05 -10.07 -1.20
N LEU A 74 -0.13 -9.89 -2.53
CA LEU A 74 -0.18 -11.00 -3.48
C LEU A 74 1.06 -11.90 -3.38
N ILE A 75 2.27 -11.32 -3.37
CA ILE A 75 3.52 -12.13 -3.26
C ILE A 75 3.69 -12.80 -1.88
N SER A 76 2.91 -12.39 -0.87
CA SER A 76 2.89 -13.06 0.43
C SER A 76 2.11 -14.38 0.40
N VAL A 77 1.27 -14.59 -0.63
CA VAL A 77 0.51 -15.81 -0.81
C VAL A 77 1.40 -16.93 -1.34
N THR A 78 1.38 -18.07 -0.65
CA THR A 78 2.19 -19.23 -1.03
C THR A 78 1.92 -19.65 -2.47
N GLY A 79 2.97 -19.69 -3.30
CA GLY A 79 2.88 -20.06 -4.71
C GLY A 79 2.59 -18.89 -5.66
N VAL A 80 2.47 -17.66 -5.16
CA VAL A 80 2.39 -16.45 -5.99
C VAL A 80 3.75 -15.80 -6.08
N GLY A 81 4.37 -15.89 -7.25
CA GLY A 81 5.63 -15.20 -7.53
C GLY A 81 5.43 -13.74 -7.96
N PRO A 82 6.49 -12.91 -7.91
CA PRO A 82 6.44 -11.50 -8.33
C PRO A 82 5.92 -11.27 -9.75
N LYS A 83 6.33 -12.10 -10.72
CA LYS A 83 5.85 -12.00 -12.10
C LYS A 83 4.34 -12.26 -12.20
N SER A 84 3.83 -13.28 -11.48
CA SER A 84 2.40 -13.57 -11.46
C SER A 84 1.61 -12.48 -10.74
N ALA A 85 2.12 -11.93 -9.63
CA ALA A 85 1.50 -10.80 -8.94
C ALA A 85 1.42 -9.55 -9.83
N LEU A 86 2.48 -9.23 -10.58
CA LEU A 86 2.45 -8.16 -11.58
C LEU A 86 1.47 -8.46 -12.71
N GLY A 87 1.35 -9.72 -13.13
CA GLY A 87 0.36 -10.18 -14.10
C GLY A 87 -1.08 -10.00 -13.62
N VAL A 88 -1.35 -10.21 -12.32
CA VAL A 88 -2.66 -9.92 -11.71
C VAL A 88 -2.97 -8.44 -11.83
N LEU A 89 -2.05 -7.56 -11.43
CA LEU A 89 -2.24 -6.10 -11.52
C LEU A 89 -2.25 -5.57 -12.96
N SER A 90 -1.70 -6.32 -13.92
CA SER A 90 -1.82 -6.02 -15.35
C SER A 90 -3.18 -6.41 -15.94
N SER A 91 -3.92 -7.31 -15.29
CA SER A 91 -5.19 -7.87 -15.78
C SER A 91 -6.40 -7.35 -15.00
N LEU A 92 -6.21 -7.00 -13.73
CA LEU A 92 -7.25 -6.61 -12.79
C LEU A 92 -6.81 -5.35 -12.06
N THR A 93 -7.73 -4.41 -11.94
CA THR A 93 -7.55 -3.22 -11.10
C THR A 93 -7.64 -3.58 -9.62
N VAL A 94 -7.07 -2.75 -8.73
CA VAL A 94 -7.16 -2.94 -7.28
C VAL A 94 -8.60 -3.15 -6.78
N PRO A 95 -9.61 -2.36 -7.21
CA PRO A 95 -11.00 -2.62 -6.84
C PRO A 95 -11.54 -3.96 -7.31
N GLN A 96 -11.20 -4.40 -8.53
CA GLN A 96 -11.63 -5.70 -9.05
C GLN A 96 -11.03 -6.86 -8.28
N ILE A 97 -9.76 -6.75 -7.86
CA ILE A 97 -9.10 -7.74 -7.01
C ILE A 97 -9.83 -7.84 -5.67
N ALA A 98 -10.10 -6.69 -5.03
CA ALA A 98 -10.79 -6.68 -3.75
C ALA A 98 -12.21 -7.22 -3.82
N GLN A 99 -12.95 -6.87 -4.89
CA GLN A 99 -14.28 -7.40 -5.13
C GLN A 99 -14.25 -8.92 -5.32
N ALA A 100 -13.34 -9.43 -6.15
CA ALA A 100 -13.19 -10.88 -6.36
C ALA A 100 -12.87 -11.62 -5.05
N VAL A 101 -12.03 -11.03 -4.18
CA VAL A 101 -11.73 -11.59 -2.86
C VAL A 101 -12.95 -11.52 -1.92
N ALA A 102 -13.73 -10.43 -1.95
CA ALA A 102 -14.92 -10.26 -1.12
C ALA A 102 -16.05 -11.23 -1.53
N ASP A 103 -16.18 -11.52 -2.83
CA ASP A 103 -17.19 -12.42 -3.38
C ASP A 103 -16.79 -13.90 -3.34
N ASP A 104 -15.62 -14.23 -2.76
CA ASP A 104 -15.01 -15.56 -2.79
C ASP A 104 -14.83 -16.13 -4.23
N ASP A 105 -14.66 -15.25 -5.22
CA ASP A 105 -14.53 -15.61 -6.64
C ASP A 105 -13.06 -15.73 -7.07
N ASP A 106 -12.59 -16.96 -7.24
CA ASP A 106 -11.23 -17.26 -7.70
C ASP A 106 -11.04 -17.20 -9.23
N ALA A 107 -12.12 -17.11 -10.00
CA ALA A 107 -12.08 -17.21 -11.46
C ALA A 107 -11.25 -16.12 -12.16
N PRO A 108 -11.26 -14.84 -11.72
CA PRO A 108 -10.45 -13.79 -12.34
C PRO A 108 -8.93 -14.07 -12.22
N PHE A 109 -8.49 -14.61 -11.08
CA PHE A 109 -7.07 -14.89 -10.82
C PHE A 109 -6.54 -16.05 -11.69
N ARG A 110 -7.39 -17.04 -11.98
CA ARG A 110 -7.03 -18.19 -12.82
C ARG A 110 -6.69 -17.84 -14.27
N ARG A 111 -7.07 -16.65 -14.74
CA ARG A 111 -6.77 -16.18 -16.10
C ARG A 111 -5.32 -15.69 -16.22
N VAL A 112 -4.65 -15.47 -15.11
CA VAL A 112 -3.29 -14.95 -15.07
C VAL A 112 -2.29 -16.09 -15.19
N SER A 113 -1.31 -15.93 -16.08
CA SER A 113 -0.25 -16.92 -16.29
C SER A 113 0.52 -17.20 -14.99
N GLY A 114 0.71 -18.49 -14.70
CA GLY A 114 1.37 -18.95 -13.47
C GLY A 114 0.45 -19.08 -12.25
N ILE A 115 -0.84 -18.72 -12.35
CA ILE A 115 -1.82 -18.92 -11.27
C ILE A 115 -2.75 -20.09 -11.62
N GLY A 116 -2.50 -21.23 -10.98
CA GLY A 116 -3.36 -22.41 -11.08
C GLY A 116 -4.60 -22.34 -10.17
N PRO A 117 -5.57 -23.26 -10.32
CA PRO A 117 -6.81 -23.25 -9.53
C PRO A 117 -6.58 -23.32 -8.01
N LYS A 118 -5.57 -24.07 -7.57
CA LYS A 118 -5.23 -24.16 -6.14
C LYS A 118 -4.69 -22.82 -5.61
N THR A 119 -3.80 -22.18 -6.37
CA THR A 119 -3.21 -20.89 -6.01
C THR A 119 -4.26 -19.79 -6.03
N ALA A 120 -5.16 -19.77 -7.01
CA ALA A 120 -6.25 -18.80 -7.09
C ALA A 120 -7.15 -18.84 -5.84
N LYS A 121 -7.54 -20.03 -5.39
CA LYS A 121 -8.28 -20.20 -4.13
C LYS A 121 -7.48 -19.72 -2.91
N LEU A 122 -6.18 -20.00 -2.85
CA LEU A 122 -5.33 -19.50 -1.77
C LEU A 122 -5.24 -17.98 -1.76
N ILE A 123 -5.21 -17.32 -2.93
CA ILE A 123 -5.25 -15.86 -3.03
C ILE A 123 -6.50 -15.33 -2.34
N VAL A 124 -7.67 -15.83 -2.72
CA VAL A 124 -8.95 -15.41 -2.16
C VAL A 124 -8.98 -15.60 -0.64
N VAL A 125 -8.66 -16.81 -0.15
CA VAL A 125 -8.71 -17.12 1.29
C VAL A 125 -7.69 -16.30 2.10
N GLN A 126 -6.45 -16.15 1.62
CA GLN A 126 -5.40 -15.49 2.39
C GLN A 126 -5.48 -13.96 2.34
N LEU A 127 -6.12 -13.41 1.31
CA LEU A 127 -6.32 -11.97 1.16
C LEU A 127 -7.67 -11.48 1.71
N ALA A 128 -8.58 -12.41 2.04
CA ALA A 128 -9.83 -12.10 2.71
C ALA A 128 -9.58 -11.25 3.98
N GLY A 129 -10.27 -10.11 4.07
CA GLY A 129 -10.12 -9.15 5.17
C GLY A 129 -8.82 -8.31 5.16
N LYS A 130 -7.85 -8.60 4.29
CA LYS A 130 -6.59 -7.82 4.16
C LYS A 130 -6.65 -6.74 3.09
N LEU A 131 -7.52 -6.92 2.11
CA LEU A 131 -7.80 -5.92 1.08
C LEU A 131 -8.87 -4.96 1.58
N GLN A 132 -8.48 -4.00 2.43
CA GLN A 132 -9.35 -2.87 2.71
C GLN A 132 -9.25 -1.88 1.57
N VAL A 133 -10.08 -2.08 0.54
CA VAL A 133 -10.39 -0.99 -0.37
C VAL A 133 -11.24 -0.02 0.42
N ALA A 134 -10.64 1.08 0.87
CA ALA A 134 -11.42 2.25 1.22
C ALA A 134 -12.37 2.47 0.04
N PRO A 135 -13.70 2.50 0.25
CA PRO A 135 -14.64 2.68 -0.85
C PRO A 135 -14.15 3.89 -1.62
N ALA A 136 -13.99 3.75 -2.94
CA ALA A 136 -13.55 4.80 -3.81
C ALA A 136 -14.35 6.04 -3.45
N ALA A 137 -13.71 6.95 -2.72
CA ALA A 137 -14.34 8.19 -2.36
C ALA A 137 -14.51 8.87 -3.71
N ALA A 138 -15.76 8.98 -4.16
CA ALA A 138 -16.16 10.13 -4.96
C ALA A 138 -15.47 11.38 -4.38
N PRO A 139 -15.17 12.41 -5.18
CA PRO A 139 -14.59 13.65 -4.65
C PRO A 139 -15.65 14.35 -3.78
N ALA A 140 -15.92 13.79 -2.60
CA ALA A 140 -16.51 14.47 -1.50
C ALA A 140 -15.42 15.43 -1.07
N ALA A 141 -15.73 16.72 -1.19
CA ALA A 141 -15.08 17.76 -0.44
C ALA A 141 -15.16 17.40 1.05
N ALA A 142 -14.26 16.53 1.51
CA ALA A 142 -14.12 16.17 2.90
C ALA A 142 -13.19 17.21 3.50
N SER A 143 -13.77 18.08 4.32
CA SER A 143 -13.03 19.01 5.14
C SER A 143 -11.87 18.27 5.84
N PRO A 144 -10.63 18.77 5.79
CA PRO A 144 -9.43 18.05 6.24
C PRO A 144 -9.39 17.74 7.75
N HIS A 145 -10.39 18.18 8.52
CA HIS A 145 -10.42 18.10 9.98
C HIS A 145 -10.99 16.75 10.50
N GLY A 146 -11.73 15.99 9.67
CA GLY A 146 -12.40 14.76 10.13
C GLY A 146 -11.55 13.48 10.14
N GLN A 147 -10.46 13.43 9.35
CA GLN A 147 -9.64 12.22 9.20
C GLN A 147 -8.42 12.17 10.15
N VAL A 148 -8.00 13.32 10.67
CA VAL A 148 -6.81 13.43 11.52
C VAL A 148 -6.93 12.59 12.80
N PRO A 149 -8.06 12.59 13.55
CA PRO A 149 -8.21 11.76 14.75
C PRO A 149 -8.10 10.26 14.44
N VAL A 150 -8.67 9.81 13.32
CA VAL A 150 -8.63 8.39 12.92
C VAL A 150 -7.21 7.94 12.63
N GLN A 151 -6.44 8.75 11.90
CA GLN A 151 -5.04 8.45 11.58
C GLN A 151 -4.15 8.40 12.83
N VAL A 152 -4.37 9.28 13.80
CA VAL A 152 -3.63 9.27 15.07
C VAL A 152 -3.96 8.03 15.90
N THR A 153 -5.24 7.64 15.98
CA THR A 153 -5.66 6.41 16.66
C THR A 153 -4.98 5.17 16.07
N GLN A 154 -4.96 5.04 14.74
CA GLN A 154 -4.28 3.94 14.06
C GLN A 154 -2.77 3.92 14.31
N ALA A 155 -2.13 5.09 14.34
CA ALA A 155 -0.71 5.21 14.67
C ALA A 155 -0.40 4.73 16.10
N LEU A 156 -1.25 5.10 17.07
CA LEU A 156 -1.10 4.65 18.47
C LEU A 156 -1.31 3.13 18.60
N VAL A 157 -2.27 2.55 17.88
CA VAL A 157 -2.43 1.09 17.85
C VAL A 157 -1.17 0.41 17.29
N GLY A 158 -0.60 0.96 16.21
CA GLY A 158 0.67 0.48 15.65
C GLY A 158 1.87 0.59 16.60
N LEU A 159 1.81 1.50 17.57
CA LEU A 159 2.83 1.67 18.62
C LEU A 159 2.58 0.80 19.87
N GLY A 160 1.47 0.06 19.92
CA GLY A 160 1.19 -0.95 20.96
C GLY A 160 0.14 -0.57 22.00
N TRP A 161 -0.56 0.56 21.84
CA TRP A 161 -1.73 0.87 22.67
C TRP A 161 -2.97 0.11 22.18
N THR A 162 -3.90 -0.21 23.09
CA THR A 162 -5.18 -0.80 22.69
C THR A 162 -6.03 0.22 21.92
N GLU A 163 -6.88 -0.25 21.00
CA GLU A 163 -7.75 0.62 20.19
C GLU A 163 -8.64 1.51 21.08
N ARG A 164 -9.16 0.95 22.17
CA ARG A 164 -9.95 1.69 23.15
C ARG A 164 -9.15 2.82 23.80
N THR A 165 -7.96 2.52 24.32
CA THR A 165 -7.09 3.52 24.97
C THR A 165 -6.65 4.61 24.00
N ALA A 166 -6.32 4.22 22.75
CA ALA A 166 -5.93 5.14 21.70
C ALA A 166 -7.09 6.10 21.34
N ALA A 167 -8.29 5.57 21.13
CA ALA A 167 -9.45 6.38 20.77
C ALA A 167 -9.86 7.36 21.89
N GLU A 168 -9.87 6.91 23.15
CA GLU A 168 -10.18 7.76 24.31
C GLU A 168 -9.16 8.89 24.47
N ALA A 169 -7.87 8.60 24.32
CA ALA A 169 -6.81 9.60 24.42
C ALA A 169 -6.84 10.62 23.28
N VAL A 170 -7.09 10.18 22.05
CA VAL A 170 -7.22 11.08 20.90
C VAL A 170 -8.43 11.99 21.04
N ALA A 171 -9.57 11.48 21.50
CA ALA A 171 -10.77 12.28 21.74
C ALA A 171 -10.52 13.37 22.79
N SER A 172 -9.89 13.02 23.92
CA SER A 172 -9.57 13.97 25.00
C SER A 172 -8.62 15.08 24.55
N VAL A 173 -7.60 14.76 23.75
CA VAL A 173 -6.70 15.77 23.18
C VAL A 173 -7.40 16.59 22.11
N ALA A 174 -8.24 15.98 21.28
CA ALA A 174 -8.99 16.70 20.25
C ALA A 174 -9.97 17.73 20.84
N GLU A 175 -10.48 17.54 22.06
CA GLU A 175 -11.34 18.54 22.72
C GLU A 175 -10.56 19.75 23.25
N THR A 176 -9.30 19.56 23.63
CA THR A 176 -8.48 20.59 24.31
C THR A 176 -7.45 21.26 23.39
N ALA A 177 -7.10 20.61 22.27
CA ALA A 177 -6.16 21.11 21.28
C ALA A 177 -6.73 22.30 20.49
N SER A 178 -5.85 23.16 19.98
CA SER A 178 -6.23 24.25 19.07
C SER A 178 -6.71 23.70 17.73
N GLU A 179 -7.49 24.48 16.98
CA GLU A 179 -7.99 24.06 15.66
C GLU A 179 -6.83 23.71 14.69
N ALA A 180 -5.72 24.44 14.77
CA ALA A 180 -4.52 24.19 13.98
C ALA A 180 -3.86 22.85 14.35
N ASP A 181 -3.87 22.47 15.63
CA ASP A 181 -3.31 21.21 16.09
C ASP A 181 -4.22 20.02 15.73
N ARG A 182 -5.55 20.20 15.78
CA ARG A 182 -6.53 19.19 15.35
C ARG A 182 -6.45 18.89 13.86
N ALA A 183 -6.03 19.88 13.05
CA ALA A 183 -5.83 19.72 11.62
C ALA A 183 -4.49 19.03 11.26
N SER A 184 -3.59 18.81 12.24
CA SER A 184 -2.26 18.24 12.00
C SER A 184 -2.09 16.90 12.73
N VAL A 185 -1.93 15.82 11.95
CA VAL A 185 -1.66 14.47 12.48
C VAL A 185 -0.44 14.46 13.39
N GLN A 186 0.62 15.17 13.00
CA GLN A 186 1.86 15.23 13.78
C GLN A 186 1.69 15.97 15.10
N ALA A 187 0.96 17.10 15.10
CA ALA A 187 0.73 17.89 16.30
C ALA A 187 -0.18 17.13 17.28
N LEU A 188 -1.29 16.60 16.78
CA LEU A 188 -2.24 15.84 17.57
C LEU A 188 -1.61 14.58 18.16
N LEU A 189 -0.84 13.80 17.37
CA LEU A 189 -0.13 12.62 17.85
C LEU A 189 0.87 12.96 18.97
N ARG A 190 1.63 14.05 18.85
CA ARG A 190 2.57 14.47 19.91
C ARG A 190 1.85 14.82 21.21
N LEU A 191 0.74 15.55 21.12
CA LEU A 191 -0.06 15.92 22.29
C LEU A 191 -0.69 14.67 22.93
N THR A 192 -1.20 13.74 22.13
CA THR A 192 -1.76 12.48 22.64
C THR A 192 -0.72 11.58 23.29
N LEU A 193 0.48 11.49 22.72
CA LEU A 193 1.60 10.76 23.34
C LEU A 193 2.09 11.43 24.64
N ALA A 194 2.08 12.76 24.70
CA ALA A 194 2.41 13.49 25.92
C ALA A 194 1.38 13.22 27.04
N LEU A 195 0.10 13.06 26.70
CA LEU A 195 -0.96 12.68 27.64
C LEU A 195 -0.82 11.23 28.13
N LEU A 196 -0.52 10.29 27.22
CA LEU A 196 -0.39 8.86 27.52
C LEU A 196 0.89 8.50 28.28
N GLY A 197 1.94 9.34 28.20
CA GLY A 197 3.25 9.08 28.77
C GLY A 197 4.03 7.97 28.04
N PRO A 198 5.26 7.64 28.46
CA PRO A 198 6.03 6.56 27.85
C PRO A 198 5.23 5.25 27.97
N ALA A 199 5.16 4.49 26.86
CA ALA A 199 4.37 3.27 26.75
C ALA A 199 4.64 2.34 27.94
N ARG A 200 3.75 2.37 28.93
CA ARG A 200 3.79 1.42 30.04
C ARG A 200 3.39 0.10 29.42
N LYS A 201 4.31 -0.86 29.35
CA LYS A 201 3.97 -2.27 29.12
C LYS A 201 2.99 -2.64 30.24
N GLU A 202 1.69 -2.55 29.98
CA GLU A 202 0.71 -3.15 30.86
C GLU A 202 0.99 -4.64 30.83
N SER A 203 1.53 -5.15 31.94
CA SER A 203 1.69 -6.56 32.19
C SER A 203 0.32 -7.19 32.07
N VAL A 204 0.17 -8.10 31.12
CA VAL A 204 -0.97 -9.01 31.02
C VAL A 204 -1.11 -9.69 32.39
N SER A 205 -2.17 -9.34 33.11
CA SER A 205 -2.61 -10.01 34.33
C SER A 205 -4.12 -10.21 34.18
N GLY A 206 -4.53 -11.48 34.14
CA GLY A 206 -5.91 -11.92 34.03
C GLY A 206 -6.09 -12.96 32.95
#